data_AF-A0A482V856-F1
#
_entry.id   AF-A0A482V856-F1
#
_cell.length_a   1.000
_cell.length_b   1.000
_cell.length_c   1.000
_cell.angle_alpha   90.00
_cell.angle_beta   90.00
_cell.angle_gamma   90.00
#
_symmetry.space_group_name_H-M   'P 1'
#
loop_
_entity.id
_entity.type
_entity.pdbx_description
1 polymer ?
#
loop_
_entity_poly.entity_id
_entity_poly.type
_entity_poly.pdbx_seq_one_letter_code
_entity_poly.pdbx_strand_id
1 'polypeptide(L)'
;DSLGGNTRTLMIGCISPSSRDYVETLSTLRYANRAKNIHNKPRVNEDPKDTMLRQYQEEIERLKKLLCHQQTLKIEDLTVEPEEKEEVATEANSDLDAKRDRLIQEYQQEMEKLKNLHENEKNEKENVLKQIQTIKEEYEENIQKLNNEVQEKKNKELCSKDEILNRIEALKKAMIGGEKANDQELSERRKRKKMAAEKRASVIAHLLAKIDMNEDREILQNQYKDISQELHLKTEALRRYRHKVKSLEKEISDIQSEFEAERQDYLETIRKQDQNLKLLSQITEKLAGNLKRECNYSDLEAVKEQAVWLEDAQKYKLPEIIKPRTKLPPPGSIADFARRNKPKSTEDLDGGRPGRPPNLSGSFNNLWLNG
;
A
#
# COMPACT_ATOMS: atom_id res chain seq x y z
N ASP A 1 -15.43 -8.88 -2.51
CA ASP A 1 -15.89 -8.28 -3.76
C ASP A 1 -17.37 -7.89 -3.64
N SER A 2 -17.68 -7.01 -2.68
CA SER A 2 -19.06 -6.82 -2.19
C SER A 2 -19.72 -5.53 -2.69
N LEU A 3 -18.95 -4.57 -3.21
CA LEU A 3 -19.45 -3.30 -3.73
C LEU A 3 -18.92 -3.12 -5.16
N GLY A 4 -19.83 -3.00 -6.13
CA GLY A 4 -19.54 -2.87 -7.56
C GLY A 4 -19.26 -4.18 -8.31
N GLY A 5 -19.43 -5.34 -7.67
CA GLY A 5 -19.02 -6.64 -8.21
C GLY A 5 -20.15 -7.64 -8.48
N ASN A 6 -19.77 -8.92 -8.63
CA ASN A 6 -20.69 -10.05 -8.82
C ASN A 6 -21.19 -10.60 -7.47
N THR A 7 -21.95 -9.78 -6.74
CA THR A 7 -22.49 -10.14 -5.42
C THR A 7 -23.83 -9.46 -5.13
N ARG A 8 -24.72 -10.17 -4.43
CA ARG A 8 -25.92 -9.58 -3.83
C ARG A 8 -25.56 -9.04 -2.46
N THR A 9 -25.56 -7.73 -2.31
CA THR A 9 -25.06 -7.07 -1.09
C THR A 9 -26.18 -6.35 -0.37
N LEU A 10 -26.26 -6.57 0.93
CA LEU A 10 -27.15 -5.88 1.87
C LEU A 10 -26.29 -5.10 2.86
N MET A 11 -26.61 -3.83 3.07
CA MET A 11 -26.00 -2.99 4.11
C MET A 11 -27.05 -2.67 5.17
N ILE A 12 -26.73 -2.93 6.43
CA ILE A 12 -27.58 -2.58 7.59
C ILE A 12 -26.86 -1.48 8.37
N GLY A 13 -27.49 -0.31 8.48
CA GLY A 13 -27.02 0.79 9.31
C GLY A 13 -27.68 0.74 10.69
N CYS A 14 -26.90 0.54 11.74
CA CYS A 14 -27.39 0.61 13.11
C CYS A 14 -27.25 2.05 13.63
N ILE A 15 -28.35 2.63 14.11
CA ILE A 15 -28.39 4.01 14.62
C ILE A 15 -29.00 4.05 16.02
N SER A 16 -28.59 5.04 16.80
CA SER A 16 -29.11 5.33 18.14
C SER A 16 -30.15 6.45 18.04
N PRO A 17 -31.32 6.36 18.70
CA PRO A 17 -32.30 7.43 18.73
C PRO A 17 -31.94 8.58 19.70
N SER A 18 -30.81 8.48 20.41
CA SER A 18 -30.37 9.49 21.39
C SER A 18 -29.94 10.79 20.71
N SER A 19 -30.31 11.93 21.31
CA SER A 19 -29.90 13.26 20.82
C SER A 19 -28.40 13.52 20.92
N ARG A 20 -27.70 12.82 21.83
CA ARG A 20 -26.25 12.92 22.00
C ARG A 20 -25.48 12.33 20.80
N ASP A 21 -26.07 11.32 20.15
CA ASP A 21 -25.45 10.60 19.04
C ASP A 21 -25.93 11.14 17.68
N TYR A 22 -26.52 12.34 17.66
CA TYR A 22 -27.11 12.93 16.46
C TYR A 22 -26.09 13.06 15.31
N VAL A 23 -24.87 13.48 15.62
CA VAL A 23 -23.80 13.69 14.63
C VAL A 23 -23.37 12.35 14.00
N GLU A 24 -23.22 11.30 14.80
CA GLU A 24 -22.84 9.96 14.34
C GLU A 24 -23.98 9.30 13.55
N THR A 25 -25.22 9.48 14.00
CA THR A 25 -26.43 9.01 13.33
C THR A 25 -26.56 9.65 11.95
N LEU A 26 -26.36 10.97 11.85
CA LEU A 26 -26.40 11.69 10.57
C LEU A 26 -25.30 11.21 9.62
N SER A 27 -24.09 10.97 10.13
CA SER A 27 -22.97 10.46 9.35
C SER A 27 -23.23 9.05 8.81
N THR A 28 -23.80 8.17 9.64
CA THR A 28 -24.20 6.81 9.25
C THR A 28 -25.29 6.81 8.18
N LEU A 29 -26.31 7.66 8.32
CA LEU A 29 -27.38 7.81 7.32
C LEU A 29 -26.87 8.37 5.99
N ARG A 30 -25.97 9.35 6.02
CA ARG A 30 -25.32 9.88 4.81
C ARG A 30 -24.50 8.81 4.09
N TYR A 31 -23.80 7.96 4.84
CA TYR A 31 -23.06 6.84 4.27
C TYR A 31 -24.00 5.78 3.67
N ALA A 32 -25.07 5.41 4.38
CA ALA A 32 -26.09 4.51 3.87
C ALA A 32 -26.75 5.02 2.58
N ASN A 33 -27.02 6.33 2.50
CA ASN A 33 -27.59 6.95 1.31
C ASN A 33 -26.62 6.89 0.10
N ARG A 34 -25.32 7.08 0.33
CA ARG A 34 -24.30 6.88 -0.72
C ARG A 34 -24.20 5.42 -1.14
N ALA A 35 -24.21 4.50 -0.18
CA ALA A 35 -24.12 3.06 -0.44
C ALA A 35 -25.32 2.52 -1.21
N LYS A 36 -26.53 3.08 -1.01
CA LYS A 36 -27.74 2.75 -1.78
C LYS A 36 -27.56 2.95 -3.29
N ASN A 37 -26.72 3.90 -3.69
CA ASN A 37 -26.51 4.24 -5.09
C ASN A 37 -25.48 3.33 -5.79
N ILE A 38 -24.89 2.37 -5.06
CA ILE A 38 -23.94 1.41 -5.63
C ILE A 38 -24.73 0.28 -6.29
N HIS A 39 -24.53 0.11 -7.61
CA HIS A 39 -25.21 -0.91 -8.39
C HIS A 39 -24.29 -2.11 -8.62
N ASN A 40 -24.70 -3.28 -8.11
CA ASN A 40 -24.01 -4.54 -8.38
C ASN A 40 -24.69 -5.29 -9.54
N LYS A 41 -23.93 -6.13 -10.25
CA LYS A 41 -24.43 -7.00 -11.33
C LYS A 41 -24.23 -8.47 -10.95
N PRO A 42 -25.07 -9.04 -10.07
CA PRO A 42 -24.95 -10.43 -9.66
C PRO A 42 -25.28 -11.36 -10.84
N ARG A 43 -24.41 -12.33 -11.07
CA ARG A 43 -24.47 -13.44 -12.03
C ARG A 43 -24.32 -14.73 -11.24
N VAL A 44 -25.02 -15.78 -11.67
CA VAL A 44 -24.83 -17.11 -11.08
C VAL A 44 -23.42 -17.58 -11.44
N ASN A 45 -22.66 -17.96 -10.42
CA ASN A 45 -21.34 -18.54 -10.64
C ASN A 45 -21.56 -19.99 -11.09
N GLU A 46 -21.51 -20.21 -12.40
CA GLU A 46 -21.44 -21.55 -12.95
C GLU A 46 -20.01 -22.08 -12.81
N ASP A 47 -19.87 -23.33 -12.38
CA ASP A 47 -18.55 -23.95 -12.31
C ASP A 47 -18.00 -24.15 -13.73
N PRO A 48 -16.71 -23.86 -13.98
CA PRO A 48 -16.11 -24.00 -15.30
C PRO A 48 -16.22 -25.45 -15.83
N LYS A 49 -16.32 -26.43 -14.93
CA LYS A 49 -16.56 -27.82 -15.29
C LYS A 49 -17.97 -28.05 -15.82
N ASP A 50 -18.97 -27.43 -15.21
CA ASP A 50 -20.38 -27.57 -15.60
C ASP A 50 -20.66 -26.83 -16.92
N THR A 51 -20.03 -25.68 -17.14
CA THR A 51 -20.07 -24.98 -18.43
C THR A 51 -19.48 -25.84 -19.55
N MET A 52 -18.31 -26.47 -19.33
CA MET A 52 -17.67 -27.35 -20.30
C MET A 52 -18.48 -28.63 -20.54
N LEU A 53 -19.06 -29.22 -19.49
CA LEU A 53 -19.92 -30.40 -19.62
C LEU A 53 -21.17 -30.11 -20.44
N ARG A 54 -21.80 -28.94 -20.27
CA ARG A 54 -22.95 -28.53 -21.08
C ARG A 54 -22.57 -28.34 -22.55
N GLN A 55 -21.45 -27.67 -22.83
CA GLN A 55 -20.93 -27.51 -24.20
C GLN A 55 -20.62 -28.86 -24.86
N TYR A 56 -19.99 -29.79 -24.13
CA TYR A 56 -19.74 -31.13 -24.64
C TYR A 56 -21.02 -31.92 -24.88
N GLN A 57 -22.03 -31.80 -24.02
CA GLN A 57 -23.32 -32.45 -24.22
C GLN A 57 -24.04 -31.90 -25.47
N GLU A 58 -24.06 -30.59 -25.66
CA GLU A 58 -24.64 -29.94 -26.84
C GLU A 58 -23.93 -30.36 -28.13
N GLU A 59 -22.59 -30.43 -28.11
CA GLU A 59 -21.81 -30.86 -29.27
C GLU A 59 -22.01 -32.36 -29.57
N ILE A 60 -22.08 -33.20 -28.53
CA ILE A 60 -22.43 -34.62 -28.68
C ILE A 60 -23.82 -34.78 -29.30
N GLU A 61 -24.80 -33.97 -28.87
CA GLU A 61 -26.16 -34.03 -29.42
C GLU A 61 -26.19 -33.56 -30.88
N ARG A 62 -25.45 -32.50 -31.21
CA ARG A 62 -25.29 -32.00 -32.59
C ARG A 62 -24.67 -33.05 -33.51
N LEU A 63 -23.57 -33.68 -33.08
CA LEU A 63 -22.88 -34.72 -33.84
C LEU A 63 -23.75 -35.97 -34.02
N LYS A 64 -24.52 -36.36 -32.99
CA LYS A 64 -25.50 -37.45 -33.10
C LYS A 64 -26.60 -37.14 -34.12
N LYS A 65 -27.10 -35.90 -34.18
CA LYS A 65 -28.07 -35.47 -35.19
C LYS A 65 -27.50 -35.54 -36.61
N LEU A 66 -26.25 -35.11 -36.80
CA LEU A 66 -25.56 -35.19 -38.10
C LEU A 66 -25.34 -36.64 -38.56
N LEU A 67 -24.93 -37.53 -37.65
CA LEU A 67 -24.74 -38.95 -37.97
C LEU A 67 -26.05 -39.66 -38.30
N CYS A 68 -27.13 -39.33 -37.59
CA CYS A 68 -28.46 -39.86 -37.89
C CYS A 68 -28.91 -39.44 -39.30
N HIS A 69 -28.69 -38.17 -39.68
CA HIS A 69 -29.01 -37.65 -41.01
C HIS A 69 -28.16 -38.28 -42.13
N GLN A 70 -26.90 -38.64 -41.83
CA GLN A 70 -26.02 -39.31 -42.79
C GLN A 70 -26.33 -40.81 -42.95
N GLN A 71 -26.86 -41.46 -41.92
CA GLN A 71 -27.31 -42.86 -42.00
C GLN A 71 -28.60 -43.02 -42.82
N THR A 72 -29.51 -42.05 -42.78
CA THR A 72 -30.72 -42.07 -43.61
C THR A 72 -30.42 -41.95 -45.10
N LEU A 73 -29.39 -41.19 -45.50
CA LEU A 73 -29.03 -41.00 -46.91
C LEU A 73 -28.33 -42.22 -47.54
N LYS A 74 -27.76 -43.14 -46.74
CA LYS A 74 -27.07 -44.34 -47.26
C LYS A 74 -27.99 -45.54 -47.48
N ILE A 75 -29.23 -45.51 -46.97
CA ILE A 75 -30.16 -46.64 -47.04
C ILE A 75 -31.05 -46.57 -48.31
N GLU A 76 -31.20 -45.39 -48.93
CA GLU A 76 -32.06 -45.22 -50.12
C GLU A 76 -31.39 -45.57 -51.47
N ASP A 77 -30.08 -45.86 -51.51
CA ASP A 77 -29.31 -45.98 -52.76
C ASP A 77 -28.90 -47.43 -53.13
N LEU A 78 -29.52 -48.46 -52.54
CA LEU A 78 -29.15 -49.87 -52.74
C LEU A 78 -30.28 -50.82 -53.18
N THR A 79 -31.34 -50.31 -53.80
CA THR A 79 -32.39 -51.18 -54.39
C THR A 79 -32.85 -50.71 -55.76
N VAL A 80 -32.15 -51.11 -56.84
CA VAL A 80 -32.74 -51.50 -58.16
C VAL A 80 -31.70 -52.35 -58.93
N GLU A 81 -32.16 -53.52 -59.42
CA GLU A 81 -31.47 -54.53 -60.25
C GLU A 81 -31.14 -54.03 -61.69
N PRO A 82 -30.26 -54.73 -62.44
CA PRO A 82 -29.70 -54.26 -63.70
C PRO A 82 -30.54 -54.68 -64.92
N GLU A 83 -30.79 -53.76 -65.86
CA GLU A 83 -31.22 -54.13 -67.22
C GLU A 83 -30.54 -53.27 -68.29
N GLU A 84 -30.27 -53.96 -69.39
CA GLU A 84 -29.46 -53.63 -70.55
C GLU A 84 -29.90 -52.37 -71.32
N LYS A 85 -28.93 -51.67 -71.93
CA LYS A 85 -28.96 -51.13 -73.31
C LYS A 85 -27.69 -50.33 -73.63
N GLU A 86 -26.83 -50.92 -74.43
CA GLU A 86 -25.82 -50.19 -75.20
C GLU A 86 -26.45 -49.46 -76.40
N GLU A 87 -25.70 -48.48 -76.91
CA GLU A 87 -25.81 -47.82 -78.21
C GLU A 87 -26.80 -46.65 -78.33
N VAL A 88 -26.42 -45.45 -77.86
CA VAL A 88 -26.42 -44.16 -78.62
C VAL A 88 -25.64 -43.12 -77.78
N ALA A 89 -24.33 -42.91 -78.02
CA ALA A 89 -23.62 -41.68 -77.65
C ALA A 89 -22.13 -41.75 -78.03
N THR A 90 -21.77 -41.40 -79.26
CA THR A 90 -20.35 -41.30 -79.66
C THR A 90 -19.82 -39.87 -79.69
N GLU A 91 -20.69 -38.84 -79.71
CA GLU A 91 -20.26 -37.42 -79.73
C GLU A 91 -20.56 -36.67 -78.41
N ALA A 92 -21.64 -37.01 -77.70
CA ALA A 92 -21.94 -36.43 -76.38
C ALA A 92 -21.04 -36.99 -75.26
N ASN A 93 -20.47 -38.18 -75.46
CA ASN A 93 -19.56 -38.81 -74.51
C ASN A 93 -18.16 -38.18 -74.52
N SER A 94 -17.64 -37.70 -75.67
CA SER A 94 -16.31 -37.07 -75.69
C SER A 94 -16.26 -35.75 -74.91
N ASP A 95 -17.37 -34.98 -74.92
CA ASP A 95 -17.48 -33.74 -74.16
C ASP A 95 -17.70 -33.98 -72.66
N LEU A 96 -18.37 -35.08 -72.28
CA LEU A 96 -18.51 -35.51 -70.90
C LEU A 96 -17.22 -36.13 -70.36
N ASP A 97 -16.48 -36.88 -71.18
CA ASP A 97 -15.17 -37.44 -70.86
C ASP A 97 -14.13 -36.31 -70.72
N ALA A 98 -14.14 -35.31 -71.59
CA ALA A 98 -13.28 -34.13 -71.45
C ALA A 98 -13.61 -33.31 -70.18
N LYS A 99 -14.88 -33.22 -69.76
CA LYS A 99 -15.26 -32.60 -68.49
C LYS A 99 -14.82 -33.44 -67.29
N ARG A 100 -14.94 -34.78 -67.38
CA ARG A 100 -14.48 -35.71 -66.36
C ARG A 100 -12.97 -35.62 -66.17
N ASP A 101 -12.21 -35.55 -67.25
CA ASP A 101 -10.76 -35.42 -67.22
C ASP A 101 -10.33 -34.08 -66.61
N ARG A 102 -11.00 -32.97 -66.96
CA ARG A 102 -10.77 -31.67 -66.31
C ARG A 102 -11.05 -31.70 -64.81
N LEU A 103 -12.15 -32.33 -64.40
CA LEU A 103 -12.52 -32.44 -62.99
C LEU A 103 -11.52 -33.30 -62.20
N ILE A 104 -11.02 -34.39 -62.81
CA ILE A 104 -9.95 -35.22 -62.24
C ILE A 104 -8.66 -34.40 -62.11
N GLN A 105 -8.32 -33.59 -63.11
CA GLN A 105 -7.13 -32.76 -63.10
C GLN A 105 -7.20 -31.65 -62.03
N GLU A 106 -8.34 -31.00 -61.89
CA GLU A 106 -8.61 -30.02 -60.82
C GLU A 106 -8.53 -30.68 -59.44
N TYR A 107 -9.14 -31.85 -59.26
CA TYR A 107 -9.07 -32.62 -58.02
C TYR A 107 -7.62 -33.03 -57.69
N GLN A 108 -6.85 -33.48 -58.68
CA GLN A 108 -5.43 -33.81 -58.50
C GLN A 108 -4.60 -32.59 -58.08
N GLN A 109 -4.81 -31.43 -58.72
CA GLN A 109 -4.14 -30.18 -58.35
C GLN A 109 -4.52 -29.73 -56.93
N GLU A 110 -5.78 -29.87 -56.55
CA GLU A 110 -6.27 -29.50 -55.22
C GLU A 110 -5.71 -30.44 -54.14
N MET A 111 -5.63 -31.74 -54.43
CA MET A 111 -4.96 -32.72 -53.56
C MET A 111 -3.46 -32.44 -53.42
N GLU A 112 -2.78 -32.01 -54.47
CA GLU A 112 -1.37 -31.67 -54.43
C GLU A 112 -1.12 -30.37 -53.63
N LYS A 113 -1.95 -29.36 -53.81
CA LYS A 113 -1.94 -28.14 -52.96
C LYS A 113 -2.14 -28.49 -51.48
N LEU A 114 -3.10 -29.37 -51.18
CA LEU A 114 -3.38 -29.77 -49.81
C LEU A 114 -2.22 -30.55 -49.18
N LYS A 115 -1.56 -31.43 -49.95
CA LYS A 115 -0.34 -32.13 -49.52
C LYS A 115 0.80 -31.15 -49.22
N ASN A 116 1.06 -30.20 -50.11
CA ASN A 116 2.10 -29.19 -49.93
C ASN A 116 1.83 -28.31 -48.71
N LEU A 117 0.57 -27.92 -48.48
CA LEU A 117 0.18 -27.15 -47.30
C LEU A 117 0.41 -27.96 -46.02
N HIS A 118 0.04 -29.24 -46.02
CA HIS A 118 0.25 -30.13 -44.87
C HIS A 118 1.74 -30.37 -44.57
N GLU A 119 2.56 -30.50 -45.60
CA GLU A 119 4.01 -30.65 -45.48
C GLU A 119 4.66 -29.36 -44.94
N ASN A 120 4.23 -28.19 -45.42
CA ASN A 120 4.67 -26.91 -44.89
C ASN A 120 4.27 -26.71 -43.42
N GLU A 121 3.01 -26.99 -43.06
CA GLU A 121 2.55 -26.92 -41.67
C GLU A 121 3.31 -27.90 -40.76
N LYS A 122 3.64 -29.09 -41.27
CA LYS A 122 4.44 -30.08 -40.55
C LYS A 122 5.85 -29.56 -40.29
N ASN A 123 6.49 -28.98 -41.31
CA ASN A 123 7.82 -28.40 -41.21
C ASN A 123 7.86 -27.19 -40.26
N GLU A 124 6.85 -26.31 -40.31
CA GLU A 124 6.70 -25.18 -39.38
C GLU A 124 6.54 -25.65 -37.94
N LYS A 125 5.67 -26.66 -37.70
CA LYS A 125 5.52 -27.27 -36.37
C LYS A 125 6.84 -27.86 -35.87
N GLU A 126 7.58 -28.54 -36.73
CA GLU A 126 8.90 -29.09 -36.37
C GLU A 126 9.90 -27.99 -35.99
N ASN A 127 9.92 -26.88 -36.74
CA ASN A 127 10.77 -25.73 -36.43
C ASN A 127 10.40 -25.07 -35.10
N VAL A 128 9.10 -24.90 -34.82
CA VAL A 128 8.63 -24.38 -33.54
C VAL A 128 9.00 -25.30 -32.38
N LEU A 129 8.89 -26.62 -32.55
CA LEU A 129 9.31 -27.59 -31.53
C LEU A 129 10.81 -27.50 -31.25
N LYS A 130 11.66 -27.34 -32.27
CA LYS A 130 13.11 -27.11 -32.10
C LYS A 130 13.41 -25.81 -31.34
N GLN A 131 12.65 -24.74 -31.61
CA GLN A 131 12.78 -23.48 -30.87
C GLN A 131 12.37 -23.62 -29.40
N ILE A 132 11.27 -24.34 -29.12
CA ILE A 132 10.85 -24.62 -27.75
C ILE A 132 11.91 -25.43 -27.01
N GLN A 133 12.52 -26.42 -27.69
CA GLN A 133 13.53 -27.27 -27.08
C GLN A 133 14.83 -26.50 -26.77
N THR A 134 15.31 -25.67 -27.69
CA THR A 134 16.48 -24.81 -27.45
C THR A 134 16.24 -23.82 -26.30
N ILE A 135 15.09 -23.15 -26.28
CA ILE A 135 14.71 -22.27 -25.16
C ILE A 135 14.67 -23.05 -23.83
N LYS A 136 14.11 -24.26 -23.82
CA LYS A 136 14.06 -25.11 -22.63
C LYS A 136 15.45 -25.45 -22.12
N GLU A 137 16.36 -25.84 -23.00
CA GLU A 137 17.76 -26.16 -22.66
C GLU A 137 18.49 -24.92 -22.09
N GLU A 138 18.30 -23.74 -22.69
CA GLU A 138 18.84 -22.47 -22.16
C GLU A 138 18.32 -22.13 -20.76
N TYR A 139 17.02 -22.33 -20.51
CA TYR A 139 16.44 -22.13 -19.18
C TYR A 139 16.98 -23.13 -18.16
N GLU A 140 17.13 -24.40 -18.53
CA GLU A 140 17.70 -25.43 -17.66
C GLU A 140 19.16 -25.12 -17.30
N GLU A 141 19.98 -24.70 -18.27
CA GLU A 141 21.35 -24.26 -18.01
C GLU A 141 21.41 -23.04 -17.07
N ASN A 142 20.53 -22.05 -17.27
CA ASN A 142 20.49 -20.85 -16.44
C ASN A 142 20.07 -21.19 -14.99
N ILE A 143 19.12 -22.11 -14.82
CA ILE A 143 18.73 -22.61 -13.49
C ILE A 143 19.90 -23.34 -12.83
N GLN A 144 20.65 -24.17 -13.58
CA GLN A 144 21.83 -24.86 -13.05
C GLN A 144 22.93 -23.87 -12.63
N LYS A 145 23.24 -22.86 -13.46
CA LYS A 145 24.20 -21.79 -13.13
C LYS A 145 23.79 -21.05 -11.87
N LEU A 146 22.52 -20.64 -11.76
CA LEU A 146 22.01 -19.94 -10.58
C LEU A 146 22.07 -20.82 -9.32
N ASN A 147 21.74 -22.11 -9.43
CA ASN A 147 21.87 -23.05 -8.33
C ASN A 147 23.33 -23.22 -7.89
N ASN A 148 24.26 -23.31 -8.83
CA ASN A 148 25.70 -23.38 -8.52
C ASN A 148 26.19 -22.11 -7.83
N GLU A 149 25.79 -20.92 -8.29
CA GLU A 149 26.12 -19.65 -7.61
C GLU A 149 25.55 -19.59 -6.19
N VAL A 150 24.31 -20.06 -5.99
CA VAL A 150 23.70 -20.14 -4.66
C VAL A 150 24.46 -21.12 -3.77
N GLN A 151 24.88 -22.28 -4.29
CA GLN A 151 25.69 -23.24 -3.55
C GLN A 151 27.09 -22.71 -3.24
N GLU A 152 27.74 -21.99 -4.16
CA GLU A 152 29.03 -21.35 -3.92
C GLU A 152 28.93 -20.25 -2.87
N LYS A 153 27.91 -19.40 -2.92
CA LYS A 153 27.64 -18.38 -1.89
C LYS A 153 27.39 -19.05 -0.54
N LYS A 154 26.60 -20.12 -0.52
CA LYS A 154 26.33 -20.91 0.68
C LYS A 154 27.58 -21.58 1.23
N ASN A 155 28.47 -22.10 0.38
CA ASN A 155 29.73 -22.73 0.77
C ASN A 155 30.75 -21.70 1.26
N LYS A 156 30.80 -20.50 0.66
CA LYS A 156 31.60 -19.37 1.15
C LYS A 156 31.10 -18.88 2.51
N GLU A 157 29.78 -18.76 2.68
CA GLU A 157 29.16 -18.47 3.98
C GLU A 157 29.41 -19.59 5.00
N LEU A 158 29.39 -20.87 4.60
CA LEU A 158 29.68 -22.02 5.47
C LEU A 158 31.14 -22.01 5.91
N CYS A 159 32.08 -21.80 4.99
CA CYS A 159 33.52 -21.70 5.30
C CYS A 159 33.80 -20.51 6.24
N SER A 160 33.16 -19.36 6.01
CA SER A 160 33.22 -18.21 6.92
C SER A 160 32.56 -18.51 8.29
N LYS A 161 31.44 -19.24 8.31
CA LYS A 161 30.81 -19.71 9.55
C LYS A 161 31.69 -20.71 10.31
N ASP A 162 32.40 -21.59 9.61
CA ASP A 162 33.32 -22.56 10.23
C ASP A 162 34.57 -21.87 10.82
N GLU A 163 35.08 -20.82 10.17
CA GLU A 163 36.11 -19.95 10.74
C GLU A 163 35.62 -19.22 12.00
N ILE A 164 34.39 -18.69 11.96
CA ILE A 164 33.74 -18.06 13.11
C ILE A 164 33.48 -19.09 14.22
N LEU A 165 33.06 -20.31 13.89
CA LEU A 165 32.84 -21.40 14.85
C LEU A 165 34.15 -21.87 15.48
N ASN A 166 35.23 -22.02 14.70
CA ASN A 166 36.56 -22.33 15.22
C ASN A 166 37.08 -21.20 16.13
N ARG A 167 36.79 -19.94 15.79
CA ARG A 167 37.12 -18.78 16.64
C ARG A 167 36.29 -18.76 17.92
N ILE A 168 35.00 -19.06 17.84
CA ILE A 168 34.09 -19.20 18.99
C ILE A 168 34.51 -20.40 19.84
N GLU A 169 34.96 -21.51 19.25
CA GLU A 169 35.38 -22.70 19.95
C GLU A 169 36.73 -22.48 20.64
N ALA A 170 37.67 -21.76 20.00
CA ALA A 170 38.89 -21.29 20.64
C ALA A 170 38.60 -20.32 21.80
N LEU A 171 37.67 -19.37 21.62
CA LEU A 171 37.21 -18.46 22.67
C LEU A 171 36.48 -19.22 23.79
N LYS A 172 35.70 -20.24 23.47
CA LYS A 172 34.99 -21.10 24.42
C LYS A 172 35.97 -21.99 25.18
N LYS A 173 37.02 -22.49 24.54
CA LYS A 173 38.12 -23.24 25.18
C LYS A 173 38.95 -22.34 26.10
N ALA A 174 39.11 -21.07 25.73
CA ALA A 174 39.72 -20.04 26.58
C ALA A 174 38.80 -19.58 27.73
N MET A 175 37.48 -19.55 27.53
CA MET A 175 36.50 -19.15 28.56
C MET A 175 36.05 -20.29 29.49
N ILE A 176 36.24 -21.56 29.11
CA ILE A 176 35.98 -22.73 29.98
C ILE A 176 37.19 -23.03 30.91
N GLY A 177 38.06 -22.04 31.12
CA GLY A 177 39.13 -22.04 32.12
C GLY A 177 38.71 -21.44 33.48
N GLY A 178 37.44 -21.56 33.88
CA GLY A 178 36.92 -20.99 35.14
C GLY A 178 35.94 -21.92 35.85
N GLU A 179 36.39 -22.49 36.98
CA GLU A 179 35.71 -22.98 38.20
C GLU A 179 34.30 -23.63 38.19
N LYS A 180 33.63 -23.85 37.06
CA LYS A 180 32.30 -24.50 36.97
C LYS A 180 32.19 -25.54 35.86
N ALA A 181 33.30 -26.18 35.49
CA ALA A 181 33.33 -27.24 34.48
C ALA A 181 32.70 -28.58 34.94
N ASN A 182 32.38 -28.73 36.24
CA ASN A 182 31.98 -30.02 36.83
C ASN A 182 30.49 -30.14 37.20
N ASP A 183 29.63 -29.22 36.74
CA ASP A 183 28.17 -29.32 36.95
C ASP A 183 27.55 -30.40 36.05
N GLN A 184 27.47 -31.63 36.57
CA GLN A 184 26.91 -32.81 35.89
C GLN A 184 25.47 -32.59 35.42
N GLU A 185 24.68 -31.77 36.13
CA GLU A 185 23.27 -31.50 35.82
C GLU A 185 23.08 -30.77 34.48
N LEU A 186 24.00 -29.88 34.12
CA LEU A 186 23.95 -29.10 32.87
C LEU A 186 24.32 -29.96 31.66
N SER A 187 25.23 -30.94 31.85
CA SER A 187 25.60 -31.95 30.85
C SER A 187 24.44 -32.91 30.57
N GLU A 188 23.77 -33.40 31.61
CA GLU A 188 22.61 -34.30 31.45
C GLU A 188 21.42 -33.61 30.78
N ARG A 189 21.15 -32.35 31.14
CA ARG A 189 20.08 -31.56 30.51
C ARG A 189 20.34 -31.35 29.01
N ARG A 190 21.59 -31.19 28.60
CA ARG A 190 21.99 -31.11 27.18
C ARG A 190 21.83 -32.44 26.46
N LYS A 191 22.23 -33.56 27.07
CA LYS A 191 22.04 -34.91 26.50
C LYS A 191 20.56 -35.24 26.31
N ARG A 192 19.69 -34.92 27.28
CA ARG A 192 18.23 -35.14 27.19
C ARG A 192 17.61 -34.34 26.04
N LYS A 193 18.00 -33.08 25.86
CA LYS A 193 17.52 -32.24 24.74
C LYS A 193 17.98 -32.79 23.38
N LYS A 194 19.22 -33.29 23.29
CA LYS A 194 19.75 -33.91 22.06
C LYS A 194 18.97 -35.17 21.67
N MET A 195 18.76 -36.10 22.62
CA MET A 195 18.02 -37.34 22.38
C MET A 195 16.55 -37.09 21.99
N ALA A 196 15.91 -36.05 22.54
CA ALA A 196 14.54 -35.69 22.18
C ALA A 196 14.44 -35.16 20.73
N ALA A 197 15.46 -34.43 20.27
CA ALA A 197 15.53 -33.94 18.89
C ALA A 197 15.76 -35.07 17.89
N GLU A 198 16.65 -36.02 18.20
CA GLU A 198 16.93 -37.19 17.35
C GLU A 198 15.70 -38.10 17.19
N LYS A 199 14.96 -38.35 18.27
CA LYS A 199 13.70 -39.11 18.19
C LYS A 199 12.64 -38.42 17.32
N ARG A 200 12.53 -37.10 17.40
CA ARG A 200 11.61 -36.32 16.56
C ARG A 200 11.99 -36.37 15.08
N ALA A 201 13.29 -36.28 14.77
CA ALA A 201 13.79 -36.39 13.40
C ALA A 201 13.52 -37.79 12.79
N SER A 202 13.68 -38.85 13.58
CA SER A 202 13.40 -40.23 13.12
C SER A 202 11.93 -40.46 12.75
N VAL A 203 10.98 -39.87 13.49
CA VAL A 203 9.54 -39.99 13.18
C VAL A 203 9.21 -39.29 11.87
N ILE A 204 9.80 -38.12 11.62
CA ILE A 204 9.61 -37.37 10.38
C ILE A 204 10.16 -38.15 9.18
N ALA A 205 11.34 -38.75 9.31
CA ALA A 205 11.93 -39.57 8.25
C ALA A 205 11.08 -40.81 7.92
N HIS A 206 10.47 -41.45 8.93
CA HIS A 206 9.62 -42.61 8.73
C HIS A 206 8.28 -42.26 8.06
N LEU A 207 7.71 -41.08 8.37
CA LEU A 207 6.51 -40.58 7.70
C LEU A 207 6.77 -40.23 6.23
N LEU A 208 7.95 -39.68 5.92
CA LEU A 208 8.35 -39.36 4.55
C LEU A 208 8.51 -40.63 3.69
N ALA A 209 9.14 -41.68 4.23
CA ALA A 209 9.35 -42.93 3.49
C ALA A 209 8.06 -43.70 3.16
N LYS A 210 6.97 -43.43 3.89
CA LYS A 210 5.67 -44.10 3.70
C LYS A 210 4.83 -43.47 2.58
N ILE A 211 5.12 -42.21 2.24
CA ILE A 211 4.48 -41.45 1.16
C ILE A 211 4.97 -41.94 -0.22
N ASP A 212 6.19 -42.48 -0.31
CA ASP A 212 6.84 -42.84 -1.59
C ASP A 212 6.32 -44.12 -2.28
N MET A 213 5.43 -44.91 -1.67
CA MET A 213 5.24 -46.31 -2.11
C MET A 213 3.88 -46.76 -2.65
N ASN A 214 2.73 -46.07 -2.48
CA ASN A 214 1.44 -46.62 -2.97
C ASN A 214 0.31 -45.61 -3.27
N GLU A 215 0.57 -44.31 -3.30
CA GLU A 215 -0.47 -43.29 -3.12
C GLU A 215 -0.66 -42.32 -4.32
N ASP A 216 0.22 -42.38 -5.33
CA ASP A 216 0.48 -41.29 -6.29
C ASP A 216 -0.64 -40.89 -7.27
N ARG A 217 -1.81 -41.54 -7.28
CA ARG A 217 -2.92 -41.14 -8.18
C ARG A 217 -4.11 -40.52 -7.48
N GLU A 218 -4.44 -41.01 -6.29
CA GLU A 218 -5.58 -40.54 -5.50
C GLU A 218 -5.13 -39.53 -4.42
N ILE A 219 -3.93 -39.73 -3.87
CA ILE A 219 -3.28 -38.76 -3.00
C ILE A 219 -2.81 -37.55 -3.77
N LEU A 220 -2.34 -37.72 -5.01
CA LEU A 220 -2.00 -36.57 -5.83
C LEU A 220 -3.23 -35.69 -6.07
N GLN A 221 -4.42 -36.25 -6.31
CA GLN A 221 -5.64 -35.46 -6.50
C GLN A 221 -6.16 -34.77 -5.22
N ASN A 222 -6.02 -35.41 -4.06
CA ASN A 222 -6.39 -34.83 -2.77
C ASN A 222 -5.33 -33.85 -2.24
N GLN A 223 -4.04 -34.12 -2.48
CA GLN A 223 -2.93 -33.22 -2.20
C GLN A 223 -2.90 -32.05 -3.17
N TYR A 224 -3.27 -32.15 -4.45
CA TYR A 224 -3.39 -30.96 -5.31
C TYR A 224 -4.55 -30.08 -4.84
N LYS A 225 -5.65 -30.64 -4.33
CA LYS A 225 -6.72 -29.85 -3.69
C LYS A 225 -6.23 -29.21 -2.40
N ASP A 226 -5.62 -29.98 -1.48
CA ASP A 226 -5.08 -29.48 -0.22
C ASP A 226 -3.93 -28.48 -0.42
N ILE A 227 -3.01 -28.73 -1.35
CA ILE A 227 -1.91 -27.82 -1.73
C ILE A 227 -2.49 -26.58 -2.41
N SER A 228 -3.49 -26.69 -3.30
CA SER A 228 -4.11 -25.50 -3.88
C SER A 228 -4.84 -24.66 -2.83
N GLN A 229 -5.47 -25.32 -1.85
CA GLN A 229 -6.18 -24.68 -0.76
C GLN A 229 -5.21 -24.08 0.25
N GLU A 230 -4.12 -24.77 0.59
CA GLU A 230 -3.03 -24.26 1.41
C GLU A 230 -2.30 -23.11 0.70
N LEU A 231 -2.06 -23.22 -0.60
CA LEU A 231 -1.50 -22.16 -1.44
C LEU A 231 -2.44 -20.96 -1.44
N HIS A 232 -3.75 -21.16 -1.56
CA HIS A 232 -4.74 -20.08 -1.49
C HIS A 232 -4.73 -19.43 -0.10
N LEU A 233 -4.77 -20.20 0.98
CA LEU A 233 -4.71 -19.70 2.36
C LEU A 233 -3.40 -18.95 2.64
N LYS A 234 -2.25 -19.48 2.19
CA LYS A 234 -0.95 -18.80 2.30
C LYS A 234 -0.86 -17.57 1.43
N THR A 235 -1.45 -17.59 0.24
CA THR A 235 -1.51 -16.42 -0.66
C THR A 235 -2.37 -15.33 -0.04
N GLU A 236 -3.50 -15.69 0.57
CA GLU A 236 -4.37 -14.75 1.27
C GLU A 236 -3.71 -14.21 2.54
N ALA A 237 -3.03 -15.07 3.31
CA ALA A 237 -2.23 -14.66 4.46
C ALA A 237 -1.10 -13.70 4.04
N LEU A 238 -0.37 -14.01 2.96
CA LEU A 238 0.63 -13.11 2.38
C LEU A 238 0.03 -11.78 1.96
N ARG A 239 -1.16 -11.77 1.35
CA ARG A 239 -1.87 -10.53 1.03
C ARG A 239 -2.21 -9.74 2.29
N ARG A 240 -2.69 -10.39 3.36
CA ARG A 240 -2.98 -9.73 4.65
C ARG A 240 -1.72 -9.14 5.27
N TYR A 241 -0.62 -9.89 5.31
CA TYR A 241 0.65 -9.39 5.82
C TYR A 241 1.22 -8.26 4.97
N ARG A 242 1.13 -8.32 3.64
CA ARG A 242 1.51 -7.20 2.75
C ARG A 242 0.70 -5.95 3.03
N HIS A 243 -0.61 -6.07 3.23
CA HIS A 243 -1.45 -4.93 3.62
C HIS A 243 -1.06 -4.38 4.99
N LYS A 244 -0.76 -5.26 5.95
CA LYS A 244 -0.33 -4.84 7.29
C LYS A 244 1.03 -4.14 7.25
N VAL A 245 2.00 -4.65 6.49
CA VAL A 245 3.29 -4.00 6.26
C VAL A 245 3.08 -2.62 5.65
N LYS A 246 2.29 -2.50 4.57
CA LYS A 246 2.00 -1.21 3.94
C LYS A 246 1.31 -0.22 4.89
N SER A 247 0.44 -0.70 5.77
CA SER A 247 -0.19 0.12 6.81
C SER A 247 0.82 0.60 7.85
N LEU A 248 1.71 -0.27 8.32
CA LEU A 248 2.74 0.07 9.29
C LEU A 248 3.80 1.00 8.70
N GLU A 249 4.19 0.80 7.44
CA GLU A 249 5.08 1.72 6.70
C GLU A 249 4.48 3.11 6.61
N LYS A 250 3.16 3.20 6.35
CA LYS A 250 2.46 4.48 6.37
C LYS A 250 2.46 5.11 7.76
N GLU A 251 2.15 4.34 8.80
CA GLU A 251 2.17 4.81 10.19
C GLU A 251 3.56 5.32 10.61
N ILE A 252 4.63 4.62 10.21
CA ILE A 252 6.01 5.08 10.41
C ILE A 252 6.26 6.41 9.67
N SER A 253 5.82 6.53 8.42
CA SER A 253 5.97 7.77 7.64
C SER A 253 5.21 8.93 8.28
N ASP A 254 4.00 8.69 8.77
CA ASP A 254 3.17 9.70 9.42
C ASP A 254 3.85 10.17 10.73
N ILE A 255 4.33 9.23 11.57
CA ILE A 255 5.08 9.55 12.80
C ILE A 255 6.38 10.30 12.51
N GLN A 256 7.11 9.93 11.47
CA GLN A 256 8.33 10.63 11.07
C GLN A 256 8.04 12.08 10.67
N SER A 257 6.96 12.31 9.91
CA SER A 257 6.53 13.67 9.55
C SER A 257 6.12 14.48 10.78
N GLU A 258 5.42 13.88 11.74
CA GLU A 258 5.06 14.54 13.00
C GLU A 258 6.31 14.91 13.79
N PHE A 259 7.27 13.99 13.92
CA PHE A 259 8.53 14.24 14.61
C PHE A 259 9.35 15.34 13.94
N GLU A 260 9.38 15.40 12.60
CA GLU A 260 10.06 16.47 11.87
C GLU A 260 9.41 17.84 12.10
N ALA A 261 8.08 17.89 12.16
CA ALA A 261 7.34 19.11 12.47
C ALA A 261 7.64 19.57 13.91
N GLU A 262 7.54 18.68 14.90
CA GLU A 262 7.88 18.98 16.29
C GLU A 262 9.33 19.46 16.42
N ARG A 263 10.27 18.78 15.75
CA ARG A 263 11.68 19.17 15.73
C ARG A 263 11.84 20.60 15.20
N GLN A 264 11.11 20.97 14.15
CA GLN A 264 11.16 22.33 13.60
C GLN A 264 10.64 23.36 14.61
N ASP A 265 9.53 23.06 15.30
CA ASP A 265 8.96 23.92 16.35
C ASP A 265 9.92 24.10 17.53
N TYR A 266 10.59 23.02 17.96
CA TYR A 266 11.63 23.09 18.99
C TYR A 266 12.81 23.96 18.54
N LEU A 267 13.29 23.79 17.30
CA LEU A 267 14.37 24.62 16.76
C LEU A 267 13.97 26.10 16.65
N GLU A 268 12.72 26.40 16.27
CA GLU A 268 12.20 27.76 16.26
C GLU A 268 12.14 28.35 17.67
N THR A 269 11.71 27.55 18.65
CA THR A 269 11.70 27.96 20.07
C THR A 269 13.11 28.26 20.57
N ILE A 270 14.09 27.41 20.26
CA ILE A 270 15.49 27.64 20.61
C ILE A 270 16.01 28.92 19.95
N ARG A 271 15.71 29.15 18.66
CA ARG A 271 16.10 30.39 17.97
C ARG A 271 15.51 31.64 18.63
N LYS A 272 14.21 31.61 18.97
CA LYS A 272 13.53 32.72 19.67
C LYS A 272 14.14 32.96 21.06
N GLN A 273 14.43 31.89 21.80
CA GLN A 273 15.08 31.98 23.11
C GLN A 273 16.50 32.53 23.00
N ASP A 274 17.30 32.08 22.04
CA ASP A 274 18.66 32.58 21.80
C ASP A 274 18.64 34.08 21.42
N GLN A 275 17.68 34.48 20.57
CA GLN A 275 17.45 35.89 20.27
C GLN A 275 17.09 36.69 21.53
N ASN A 276 16.18 36.19 22.37
CA ASN A 276 15.83 36.85 23.63
C ASN A 276 17.02 36.98 24.58
N LEU A 277 17.86 35.95 24.69
CA LEU A 277 19.09 36.01 25.49
C LEU A 277 20.06 37.06 24.95
N LYS A 278 20.26 37.13 23.63
CA LYS A 278 21.09 38.16 22.98
C LYS A 278 20.56 39.56 23.23
N LEU A 279 19.24 39.76 23.13
CA LEU A 279 18.60 41.05 23.41
C LEU A 279 18.87 41.51 24.84
N LEU A 280 18.60 40.64 25.83
CA LEU A 280 18.81 40.94 27.24
C LEU A 280 20.29 41.18 27.57
N SER A 281 21.19 40.39 26.98
CA SER A 281 22.64 40.57 27.13
C SER A 281 23.08 41.94 26.61
N GLN A 282 22.64 42.35 25.41
CA GLN A 282 23.01 43.65 24.82
C GLN A 282 22.42 44.84 25.59
N ILE A 283 21.19 44.71 26.10
CA ILE A 283 20.59 45.73 26.99
C ILE A 283 21.40 45.85 28.27
N THR A 284 21.80 44.72 28.87
CA THR A 284 22.60 44.70 30.11
C THR A 284 23.97 45.34 29.91
N GLU A 285 24.65 45.05 28.81
CA GLU A 285 25.93 45.69 28.44
C GLU A 285 25.79 47.22 28.25
N LYS A 286 24.72 47.66 27.57
CA LYS A 286 24.42 49.10 27.39
C LYS A 286 24.13 49.81 28.73
N LEU A 287 23.49 49.10 29.66
CA LEU A 287 23.14 49.60 30.99
C LEU A 287 24.31 49.58 31.98
N ALA A 288 25.26 48.67 31.84
CA ALA A 288 26.39 48.50 32.76
C ALA A 288 27.23 49.78 32.96
N GLY A 289 27.18 50.72 32.01
CA GLY A 289 27.82 52.05 32.11
C GLY A 289 26.90 53.25 32.36
N ASN A 290 25.58 53.04 32.52
CA ASN A 290 24.58 54.12 32.45
C ASN A 290 23.49 54.06 33.54
N LEU A 291 23.81 53.54 34.73
CA LEU A 291 22.92 53.33 35.90
C LEU A 291 22.19 54.58 36.48
N LYS A 292 22.05 55.67 35.74
CA LYS A 292 21.23 56.83 36.14
C LYS A 292 19.79 56.63 35.67
N ARG A 293 18.83 56.85 36.60
CA ARG A 293 17.37 56.82 36.36
C ARG A 293 16.87 57.84 35.32
N GLU A 294 17.74 58.71 34.82
CA GLU A 294 17.43 59.76 33.85
C GLU A 294 17.87 59.37 32.43
N CYS A 295 17.58 58.15 31.99
CA CYS A 295 17.79 57.76 30.60
C CYS A 295 16.63 56.92 30.08
N ASN A 296 16.42 56.92 28.77
CA ASN A 296 15.34 56.14 28.12
C ASN A 296 15.38 54.63 28.40
N TYR A 297 16.53 54.08 28.84
CA TYR A 297 16.66 52.67 29.24
C TYR A 297 16.09 52.37 30.65
N SER A 298 15.50 53.34 31.33
CA SER A 298 14.72 53.09 32.55
C SER A 298 13.43 52.31 32.29
N ASP A 299 12.86 52.45 31.09
CA ASP A 299 11.72 51.68 30.62
C ASP A 299 12.19 50.58 29.67
N LEU A 300 12.40 49.39 30.22
CA LEU A 300 12.91 48.25 29.49
C LEU A 300 11.92 47.73 28.44
N GLU A 301 10.62 47.96 28.63
CA GLU A 301 9.60 47.47 27.72
C GLU A 301 9.62 48.30 26.43
N ALA A 302 9.67 49.63 26.56
CA ALA A 302 9.85 50.53 25.43
C ALA A 302 11.15 50.28 24.65
N VAL A 303 12.24 49.92 25.34
CA VAL A 303 13.52 49.57 24.68
C VAL A 303 13.42 48.25 23.91
N LYS A 304 12.73 47.24 24.45
CA LYS A 304 12.50 45.96 23.75
C LYS A 304 11.62 46.15 22.52
N GLU A 305 10.56 46.94 22.60
CA GLU A 305 9.67 47.22 21.47
C GLU A 305 10.38 47.95 20.32
N GLN A 306 11.33 48.82 20.63
CA GLN A 306 12.12 49.55 19.63
C GLN A 306 13.34 48.77 19.11
N ALA A 307 13.66 47.62 19.70
CA ALA A 307 14.80 46.81 19.30
C ALA A 307 14.50 46.02 18.03
N VAL A 308 15.40 46.11 17.04
CA VAL A 308 15.22 45.43 15.75
C VAL A 308 16.27 44.33 15.60
N TRP A 309 15.83 43.10 15.35
CA TRP A 309 16.72 41.98 15.03
C TRP A 309 17.36 42.17 13.64
N LEU A 310 18.69 42.09 13.57
CA LEU A 310 19.44 42.10 12.32
C LEU A 310 19.96 40.69 12.04
N GLU A 311 19.34 40.04 11.05
CA GLU A 311 19.60 38.62 10.74
C GLU A 311 21.03 38.38 10.23
N ASP A 312 21.54 39.26 9.37
CA ASP A 312 22.92 39.19 8.82
C ASP A 312 24.00 39.28 9.91
N ALA A 313 23.74 40.07 10.95
CA ALA A 313 24.69 40.34 12.02
C ALA A 313 24.40 39.55 13.30
N GLN A 314 23.32 38.76 13.31
CA GLN A 314 22.86 37.96 14.46
C GLN A 314 22.79 38.75 15.78
N LYS A 315 22.33 40.01 15.72
CA LYS A 315 22.31 40.95 16.85
C LYS A 315 21.11 41.91 16.79
N TYR A 316 20.72 42.46 17.93
CA TYR A 316 19.73 43.53 17.97
C TYR A 316 20.36 44.91 17.74
N LYS A 317 19.68 45.75 16.96
CA LYS A 317 19.93 47.18 16.90
C LYS A 317 19.11 47.84 18.00
N LEU A 318 19.78 48.25 19.08
CA LEU A 318 19.15 48.91 20.22
C LEU A 318 19.02 50.43 20.02
N PRO A 319 18.01 51.08 20.64
CA PRO A 319 17.84 52.54 20.64
C PRO A 319 19.06 53.26 21.21
N GLU A 320 19.37 54.46 20.72
CA GLU A 320 20.43 55.28 21.29
C GLU A 320 20.08 55.75 22.70
N ILE A 321 21.10 55.90 23.56
CA ILE A 321 20.89 56.32 24.95
C ILE A 321 20.65 57.83 24.98
N ILE A 322 19.46 58.24 25.40
CA ILE A 322 19.08 59.65 25.55
C ILE A 322 19.04 59.98 27.03
N LYS A 323 19.82 60.99 27.44
CA LYS A 323 19.81 61.54 28.81
C LYS A 323 19.15 62.93 28.77
N PRO A 324 17.86 63.08 29.15
CA PRO A 324 17.24 64.39 29.23
C PRO A 324 18.01 65.26 30.24
N ARG A 325 18.56 66.37 29.76
CA ARG A 325 19.28 67.33 30.61
C ARG A 325 18.25 68.17 31.35
N THR A 326 18.02 67.86 32.63
CA THR A 326 17.17 68.68 33.50
C THR A 326 17.82 70.06 33.67
N LYS A 327 17.25 71.09 33.03
CA LYS A 327 17.62 72.48 33.34
C LYS A 327 16.92 72.85 34.64
N LEU A 328 17.69 72.92 35.72
CA LEU A 328 17.21 73.50 36.98
C LEU A 328 16.82 74.97 36.72
N PRO A 329 15.69 75.45 37.27
CA PRO A 329 15.37 76.87 37.23
C PRO A 329 16.50 77.67 37.91
N PRO A 330 16.82 78.88 37.43
CA PRO A 330 17.88 79.70 38.00
C PRO A 330 17.62 79.96 39.50
N PRO A 331 18.66 79.96 40.35
CA PRO A 331 18.49 80.16 41.78
C PRO A 331 18.04 81.60 42.02
N GLY A 332 16.74 81.78 42.30
CA GLY A 332 16.17 83.12 42.49
C GLY A 332 14.66 83.27 42.37
N SER A 333 13.85 82.20 42.24
CA SER A 333 12.38 82.33 42.20
C SER A 333 11.68 81.49 43.27
N ILE A 334 12.11 81.63 44.53
CA ILE A 334 11.38 81.16 45.73
C ILE A 334 10.32 82.22 46.17
N ALA A 335 10.01 83.22 45.33
CA ALA A 335 9.05 84.27 45.70
C ALA A 335 7.57 83.91 45.44
N ASP A 336 7.25 82.91 44.58
CA ASP A 336 5.85 82.70 44.15
C ASP A 336 5.15 81.45 44.72
N PHE A 337 5.85 80.59 45.46
CA PHE A 337 5.22 79.41 46.07
C PHE A 337 4.45 79.69 47.37
N ALA A 338 4.61 80.89 47.96
CA ALA A 338 3.97 81.26 49.23
C ALA A 338 2.66 82.06 49.10
N ARG A 339 2.10 82.22 47.89
CA ARG A 339 0.82 82.95 47.67
C ARG A 339 -0.39 82.10 47.29
N ARG A 340 -0.26 80.77 47.19
CA ARG A 340 -1.38 79.91 46.73
C ARG A 340 -2.05 79.04 47.80
N ASN A 341 -1.53 79.02 49.03
CA ASN A 341 -2.17 78.32 50.16
C ASN A 341 -2.73 79.31 51.19
N LYS A 342 -3.94 79.82 50.94
CA LYS A 342 -4.89 80.16 52.00
C LYS A 342 -6.20 79.39 51.73
N PRO A 343 -6.81 78.80 52.77
CA PRO A 343 -7.99 77.96 52.62
C PRO A 343 -9.20 78.86 52.34
N LYS A 344 -10.03 78.50 51.36
CA LYS A 344 -11.37 79.08 51.25
C LYS A 344 -12.36 78.15 51.93
N SER A 345 -13.04 78.74 52.90
CA SER A 345 -14.09 78.23 53.77
C SER A 345 -15.26 77.66 53.00
N THR A 346 -15.82 76.58 53.56
CA THR A 346 -17.16 76.06 53.33
C THR A 346 -18.20 77.05 53.87
N GLU A 347 -19.14 77.50 53.03
CA GLU A 347 -20.58 77.58 53.33
C GLU A 347 -21.36 78.17 52.13
N ASP A 348 -22.56 77.63 51.98
CA ASP A 348 -23.75 78.15 51.29
C ASP A 348 -24.02 77.88 49.80
N LEU A 349 -24.84 76.83 49.63
CA LEU A 349 -26.21 76.83 49.07
C LEU A 349 -26.46 77.06 47.56
N ASP A 350 -27.06 76.01 47.00
CA ASP A 350 -28.22 76.01 46.10
C ASP A 350 -28.00 75.99 44.57
N GLY A 351 -28.81 75.16 43.90
CA GLY A 351 -29.09 75.25 42.46
C GLY A 351 -28.72 74.06 41.57
N GLY A 352 -29.61 73.06 41.49
CA GLY A 352 -30.01 72.50 40.19
C GLY A 352 -29.31 71.22 39.66
N ARG A 353 -30.00 70.08 39.80
CA ARG A 353 -30.00 68.96 38.81
C ARG A 353 -30.49 69.47 37.44
N PRO A 354 -30.22 68.82 36.28
CA PRO A 354 -30.41 67.37 36.06
C PRO A 354 -29.47 66.70 35.04
N GLY A 355 -29.63 65.39 34.81
CA GLY A 355 -29.16 64.76 33.56
C GLY A 355 -28.65 63.33 33.68
N ARG A 356 -29.56 62.36 33.53
CA ARG A 356 -29.27 60.97 33.16
C ARG A 356 -28.62 60.94 31.76
N PRO A 357 -27.60 60.11 31.48
CA PRO A 357 -27.30 59.74 30.10
C PRO A 357 -28.27 58.64 29.60
N PRO A 358 -28.81 58.74 28.37
CA PRO A 358 -29.66 57.73 27.76
C PRO A 358 -28.87 56.65 27.02
N ASN A 359 -29.46 55.46 26.95
CA ASN A 359 -29.15 54.42 25.96
C ASN A 359 -29.50 54.88 24.55
N LEU A 360 -28.66 54.54 23.57
CA LEU A 360 -28.96 54.30 22.14
C LEU A 360 -27.75 53.49 21.62
N SER A 361 -27.82 52.16 21.48
CA SER A 361 -28.39 51.42 20.35
C SER A 361 -27.94 51.95 18.98
N GLY A 362 -26.92 51.33 18.40
CA GLY A 362 -26.75 51.25 16.95
C GLY A 362 -27.18 49.86 16.49
N SER A 363 -28.34 49.80 15.82
CA SER A 363 -28.75 48.70 14.95
C SER A 363 -28.33 48.99 13.51
N PHE A 364 -28.59 48.01 12.63
CA PHE A 364 -28.36 47.92 11.18
C PHE A 364 -27.07 47.14 10.82
N ASN A 365 -27.12 45.99 10.12
CA ASN A 365 -28.25 45.33 9.48
C ASN A 365 -27.96 43.84 9.24
N ASN A 366 -28.96 43.01 9.52
CA ASN A 366 -29.10 41.67 8.95
C ASN A 366 -29.55 41.80 7.48
N LEU A 367 -28.97 41.00 6.58
CA LEU A 367 -29.62 40.62 5.33
C LEU A 367 -30.17 39.20 5.52
N TRP A 368 -31.49 39.06 5.50
CA TRP A 368 -32.20 37.80 5.36
C TRP A 368 -32.60 37.59 3.88
N LEU A 369 -32.35 36.38 3.38
CA LEU A 369 -33.22 35.53 2.54
C LEU A 369 -34.05 36.14 1.39
N ASN A 370 -33.89 35.60 0.17
CA ASN A 370 -34.80 34.59 -0.42
C ASN A 370 -34.40 34.23 -1.86
N GLY A 371 -34.61 32.96 -2.22
CA GLY A 371 -34.45 32.41 -3.58
C GLY A 371 -34.41 30.89 -3.54
#